data_AF-A0A920LJ59-F1
#
_entry.id   AF-A0A920LJ59-F1
#
_cell.length_a   1.000
_cell.length_b   1.000
_cell.length_c   1.000
_cell.angle_alpha   90.00
_cell.angle_beta   90.00
_cell.angle_gamma   90.00
#
_symmetry.space_group_name_H-M   'P 1'
#
loop_
_entity.id
_entity.type
_entity.pdbx_description
1 polymer ?
#
loop_
_entity_poly.entity_id
_entity_poly.type
_entity_poly.pdbx_seq_one_letter_code
_entity_poly.pdbx_strand_id
1 'polypeptide(L)' 'MIKKFKPKKAILTNLSPVLDYKVLKKILPKNTVPAFDGLTLNL' A
#
# COMPACT_ATOMS: atom_id res chain seq x y z
N MET A 1 -5.55 0.66 -11.61
CA MET A 1 -6.00 2.02 -11.19
C MET A 1 -4.85 2.92 -10.74
N ILE A 2 -3.94 2.52 -9.85
CA ILE A 2 -2.82 3.38 -9.37
C ILE A 2 -2.01 3.99 -10.53
N LYS A 3 -1.67 3.19 -11.55
CA LYS A 3 -0.97 3.68 -12.76
C LYS A 3 -1.77 4.71 -13.57
N LYS A 4 -3.10 4.65 -13.54
CA LYS A 4 -4.00 5.56 -14.27
C LYS A 4 -4.05 6.94 -13.60
N PHE A 5 -4.12 6.97 -12.27
CA PHE A 5 -4.23 8.20 -11.49
C PHE A 5 -2.87 8.81 -11.10
N LYS A 6 -1.77 8.05 -11.22
CA LYS A 6 -0.40 8.48 -10.92
C LYS A 6 -0.27 9.26 -9.59
N PRO A 7 -0.78 8.72 -8.47
CA PRO A 7 -0.72 9.43 -7.19
C PRO A 7 0.73 9.55 -6.70
N LYS A 8 1.03 10.63 -5.96
CA LYS A 8 2.33 10.81 -5.31
C LYS A 8 2.61 9.72 -4.27
N LYS A 9 1.60 9.34 -3.49
CA LYS A 9 1.59 8.18 -2.58
C LYS A 9 0.22 7.51 -2.64
N ALA A 10 0.19 6.19 -2.65
CA ALA A 10 -1.01 5.37 -2.57
C ALA A 10 -0.93 4.46 -1.34
N ILE A 11 -2.06 4.26 -0.67
CA ILE A 11 -2.16 3.41 0.52
C ILE A 11 -3.16 2.31 0.21
N LEU A 12 -2.71 1.06 0.32
CA LEU A 12 -3.55 -0.12 0.12
C LEU A 12 -4.17 -0.54 1.45
N THR A 13 -5.50 -0.60 1.54
CA THR A 13 -6.22 -1.03 2.75
C THR A 13 -7.09 -2.26 2.47
N ASN A 14 -7.76 -2.77 3.51
CA ASN A 14 -8.60 -3.97 3.45
C ASN A 14 -7.85 -5.20 2.94
N LEU A 15 -6.64 -5.42 3.48
CA LEU A 15 -5.78 -6.54 3.10
C LEU A 15 -6.29 -7.84 3.74
N SER A 16 -6.34 -8.91 2.93
CA SER A 16 -6.68 -10.22 3.44
C SER A 16 -5.54 -10.79 4.31
N PRO A 17 -5.83 -11.51 5.41
CA PRO A 17 -4.81 -12.08 6.31
C PRO A 17 -3.83 -13.06 5.64
N VAL A 18 -4.22 -13.64 4.50
CA VAL A 18 -3.38 -14.54 3.69
C VAL A 18 -2.30 -13.79 2.90
N LEU A 19 -2.36 -12.46 2.81
CA LEU A 19 -1.34 -11.67 2.10
C LEU A 19 -0.12 -11.41 3.00
N ASP A 20 1.01 -12.00 2.64
CA ASP A 20 2.28 -11.71 3.30
C ASP A 20 2.78 -10.29 2.94
N TYR A 21 2.93 -9.46 3.97
CA TYR A 21 3.42 -8.09 3.88
C TYR A 21 4.80 -8.00 3.21
N LYS A 22 5.70 -8.96 3.45
CA LYS A 22 7.05 -9.01 2.86
C LYS A 22 6.98 -9.26 1.36
N VAL A 23 6.02 -10.07 0.91
CA VAL A 23 5.79 -10.35 -0.51
C VAL A 23 5.15 -9.15 -1.18
N LEU A 24 4.12 -8.57 -0.56
CA LEU A 24 3.46 -7.35 -1.04
C LEU A 24 4.44 -6.21 -1.27
N LYS A 25 5.35 -5.96 -0.33
CA LYS A 25 6.33 -4.87 -0.45
C LYS A 25 7.30 -5.04 -1.63
N LYS A 26 7.50 -6.27 -2.14
CA LYS A 26 8.33 -6.55 -3.33
C LYS A 26 7.57 -6.36 -4.65
N ILE A 27 6.26 -6.62 -4.65
CA ILE A 27 5.41 -6.57 -5.85
C ILE A 27 4.79 -5.17 -6.02
N LEU A 28 4.53 -4.48 -4.92
CA LEU A 28 3.91 -3.17 -4.93
C LEU A 28 4.83 -2.12 -5.57
N PRO A 29 4.27 -1.17 -6.34
CA PRO A 29 5.02 -0.03 -6.83
C PRO A 29 5.64 0.79 -5.69
N LYS A 30 6.81 1.43 -5.93
CA LYS A 30 7.53 2.23 -4.92
C LYS A 30 6.70 3.35 -4.27
N ASN A 31 5.68 3.87 -4.96
CA ASN A 31 4.78 4.90 -4.45
C ASN A 31 3.55 4.33 -3.72
N THR A 32 3.47 3.02 -3.50
CA THR A 32 2.33 2.36 -2.87
C THR A 32 2.78 1.64 -1.60
N VAL A 33 2.08 1.88 -0.49
CA VAL A 33 2.36 1.24 0.80
C VAL A 33 1.12 0.49 1.30
N PRO A 34 1.26 -0.73 1.83
CA PRO A 34 0.15 -1.41 2.48
C PRO A 34 -0.11 -0.78 3.86
N ALA A 35 -1.38 -0.50 4.16
CA ALA A 35 -1.83 -0.04 5.46
C ALA A 35 -1.69 -1.15 6.51
N PHE A 36 -1.53 -0.71 7.75
CA PHE A 36 -1.52 -1.56 8.93
C PHE A 36 -2.19 -0.80 10.08
N ASP A 37 -2.62 -1.52 11.10
CA ASP A 37 -3.32 -0.93 12.24
C ASP A 37 -2.41 0.06 12.98
N GLY A 38 -2.91 1.29 13.18
CA GLY A 38 -2.13 2.38 13.77
C GLY A 38 -1.27 3.16 12.77
N LEU A 39 -1.39 2.91 11.46
CA LEU A 39 -0.76 3.75 10.44
C LEU A 39 -1.22 5.21 10.60
N THR A 40 -0.27 6.09 10.93
CA THR A 40 -0.49 7.54 11.04
C THR A 40 0.18 8.25 9.88
N LEU A 41 -0.51 9.22 9.28
CA LEU A 41 -0.01 10.02 8.17
C LEU A 41 0.07 11.47 8.61
N ASN A 42 1.20 12.12 8.34
CA ASN A 42 1.29 13.57 8.41
C ASN A 42 1.01 14.11 7.01
N LEU A 43 -0.11 14.83 6.86
CA LEU A 43 -0.66 15.30 5.58
C LEU A 43 -0.17 16.71 5.23
#